data_AF-A0A538SXL2-F1
#
_entry.id   AF-A0A538SXL2-F1
#
_cell.length_a   1.000
_cell.length_b   1.000
_cell.length_c   1.000
_cell.angle_alpha   90.00
_cell.angle_beta   90.00
_cell.angle_gamma   90.00
#
_symmetry.space_group_name_H-M   'P 1'
#
loop_
_entity.id
_entity.type
_entity.pdbx_description
1 polymer ?
#
loop_
_entity_poly.entity_id
_entity_poly.type
_entity_poly.pdbx_seq_one_letter_code
_entity_poly.pdbx_strand_id
1 'polypeptide(L)'
;MSDTGALAYRVFSSSIARLISNGARRIMITSSGPGEGKSTIVAKLGENLARSDRLRIAIVDADAFRPTLHKFFQLDHRRGLGDLLGQISKADLNGDSSKQFGIGDWIELIRAQSRTGRLQVSEGSEEFSIIFNKGRVSSVPDRQGQRDFALRAQREGSRPLGGGPSGLGPIEAELDSALQVELDKRLRRMLALAKPQYRFLPAPEAPAPEAGNRPTTASGATGIDRFILGMVGDELNQPYLSRQIPGYLKNTSMANLKVLTCGDLTTDSFYFAEPFVTVIDRLAKCFDAVLIDAPPVAFDTSTSLLAPAIDGVLLVVKADGFDVGVIQRAKDQLLRSGANLLGVALNQVDLPREAAFPYYQGSSREPA
;
A
#
# COMPACT_ATOMS: atom_id res chain seq x y z
N MET A 1 9.56 -6.68 -31.52
CA MET A 1 9.81 -5.35 -30.91
C MET A 1 11.02 -4.78 -31.64
N SER A 2 11.01 -3.52 -32.10
CA SER A 2 12.19 -2.93 -32.74
C SER A 2 13.35 -2.83 -31.75
N ASP A 3 14.59 -2.86 -32.22
CA ASP A 3 15.79 -2.70 -31.37
C ASP A 3 15.75 -1.39 -30.58
N THR A 4 15.22 -0.32 -31.20
CA THR A 4 14.98 0.98 -30.56
C THR A 4 13.99 0.87 -29.40
N GLY A 5 12.89 0.12 -29.57
CA GLY A 5 11.92 -0.10 -28.50
C GLY A 5 12.51 -0.90 -27.34
N ALA A 6 13.30 -1.94 -27.64
CA ALA A 6 13.98 -2.72 -26.60
C ALA A 6 14.98 -1.87 -25.81
N LEU A 7 15.75 -1.01 -26.48
CA LEU A 7 16.67 -0.07 -25.84
C LEU A 7 15.93 0.95 -24.96
N ALA A 8 14.84 1.54 -25.45
CA ALA A 8 14.04 2.50 -24.68
C ALA A 8 13.53 1.88 -23.37
N TYR A 9 13.04 0.64 -23.43
CA TYR A 9 12.61 -0.09 -22.23
C TYR A 9 13.77 -0.40 -21.27
N ARG A 10 14.99 -0.68 -21.76
CA ARG A 10 16.16 -0.88 -20.91
C ARG A 10 16.56 0.40 -20.17
N VAL A 11 16.62 1.54 -20.87
CA VAL A 11 16.94 2.84 -20.26
C VAL A 11 15.88 3.23 -19.23
N PHE A 12 14.60 3.05 -19.59
CA PHE A 12 13.49 3.24 -18.68
C PHE A 12 13.59 2.34 -17.43
N SER A 13 13.86 1.05 -17.60
CA SER A 13 14.01 0.10 -16.48
C SER A 13 15.17 0.47 -15.57
N SER A 14 16.33 0.87 -16.12
CA SER A 14 17.48 1.33 -15.33
C SER A 14 17.16 2.58 -14.50
N SER A 15 16.35 3.49 -15.03
CA SER A 15 15.91 4.68 -14.31
C SER A 15 15.01 4.33 -13.13
N ILE A 16 14.10 3.37 -13.32
CA ILE A 16 13.25 2.83 -12.24
C ILE A 16 14.07 2.02 -11.23
N ALA A 17 15.02 1.21 -11.66
CA ALA A 17 15.91 0.44 -10.78
C ALA A 17 16.67 1.36 -9.82
N ARG A 18 17.14 2.53 -10.30
CA ARG A 18 17.77 3.55 -9.45
C ARG A 18 16.82 4.12 -8.40
N LEU A 19 15.55 4.35 -8.75
CA LEU A 19 14.54 4.78 -7.77
C LEU A 19 14.30 3.71 -6.70
N ILE A 20 14.28 2.44 -7.10
CA ILE A 20 14.16 1.29 -6.19
C ILE A 20 15.38 1.22 -5.24
N SER A 21 16.60 1.38 -5.77
CA SER A 21 17.82 1.45 -4.94
C SER A 21 17.81 2.59 -3.94
N ASN A 22 17.11 3.69 -4.25
CA ASN A 22 16.91 4.84 -3.35
C ASN A 22 15.73 4.67 -2.38
N GLY A 23 15.10 3.49 -2.34
CA GLY A 23 14.07 3.13 -1.37
C GLY A 23 12.64 3.14 -1.89
N ALA A 24 12.38 3.50 -3.15
CA ALA A 24 11.03 3.42 -3.71
C ALA A 24 10.64 1.95 -3.97
N ARG A 25 9.78 1.38 -3.12
CA ARG A 25 9.38 -0.04 -3.24
C ARG A 25 8.02 -0.21 -3.88
N ARG A 26 7.13 0.76 -3.74
CA ARG A 26 5.75 0.72 -4.22
C ARG A 26 5.63 1.74 -5.35
N ILE A 27 5.54 1.24 -6.58
CA ILE A 27 5.48 2.09 -7.78
C ILE A 27 4.17 1.83 -8.49
N MET A 28 3.33 2.86 -8.58
CA MET A 28 2.06 2.81 -9.32
C MET A 28 2.27 3.32 -10.74
N ILE A 29 1.75 2.59 -11.72
CA ILE A 29 1.72 2.97 -13.12
C ILE A 29 0.26 3.15 -13.48
N THR A 30 -0.11 4.37 -13.88
CA THR A 30 -1.44 4.74 -14.36
C THR A 30 -1.31 5.46 -15.70
N SER A 31 -2.41 5.87 -16.30
CA SER A 31 -2.45 6.61 -17.56
C SER A 31 -3.48 7.73 -17.53
N SER A 32 -3.39 8.66 -18.47
CA SER A 32 -4.37 9.74 -18.62
C SER A 32 -5.70 9.24 -19.18
N GLY A 33 -5.67 8.21 -20.02
CA GLY A 33 -6.84 7.58 -20.61
C GLY A 33 -6.64 6.09 -20.96
N PRO A 34 -7.71 5.41 -21.42
CA PRO A 34 -7.66 4.01 -21.82
C PRO A 34 -6.80 3.80 -23.08
N GLY A 35 -6.14 2.64 -23.18
CA GLY A 35 -5.43 2.25 -24.41
C GLY A 35 -4.04 2.88 -24.59
N GLU A 36 -3.54 3.63 -23.61
CA GLU A 36 -2.20 4.23 -23.66
C GLU A 36 -1.06 3.22 -23.44
N GLY A 37 -1.39 1.95 -23.16
CA GLY A 37 -0.43 0.85 -23.05
C GLY A 37 0.24 0.69 -21.68
N LYS A 38 -0.39 1.23 -20.61
CA LYS A 38 0.06 1.10 -19.22
C LYS A 38 0.39 -0.35 -18.81
N SER A 39 -0.51 -1.30 -19.04
CA SER A 39 -0.35 -2.70 -18.63
C SER A 39 0.80 -3.38 -19.37
N THR A 40 1.00 -3.03 -20.64
CA THR A 40 2.18 -3.46 -21.42
C THR A 40 3.48 -2.89 -20.86
N ILE A 41 3.47 -1.63 -20.44
CA ILE A 41 4.62 -1.01 -19.77
C ILE A 41 4.92 -1.71 -18.46
N VAL A 42 3.91 -1.95 -17.61
CA VAL A 42 4.06 -2.65 -16.32
C VAL A 42 4.67 -4.04 -16.52
N ALA A 43 4.11 -4.83 -17.43
CA ALA A 43 4.58 -6.20 -17.65
C ALA A 43 6.03 -6.24 -18.13
N LYS A 44 6.37 -5.43 -19.15
CA LYS A 44 7.74 -5.38 -19.69
C LYS A 44 8.75 -4.77 -18.71
N LEU A 45 8.34 -3.77 -17.94
CA LEU A 45 9.17 -3.21 -16.87
C LEU A 45 9.48 -4.28 -15.82
N GLY A 46 8.47 -5.01 -15.36
CA GLY A 46 8.65 -6.10 -14.40
C GLY A 46 9.56 -7.21 -14.93
N GLU A 47 9.39 -7.65 -16.18
CA GLU A 47 10.31 -8.60 -16.81
C GLU A 47 11.74 -8.08 -16.89
N ASN A 48 11.94 -6.81 -17.25
CA ASN A 48 13.28 -6.25 -17.41
C ASN A 48 14.00 -6.06 -16.08
N LEU A 49 13.31 -5.58 -15.04
CA LEU A 49 13.82 -5.47 -13.68
C LEU A 49 14.15 -6.86 -13.10
N ALA A 50 13.31 -7.86 -13.38
CA ALA A 50 13.58 -9.24 -13.00
C ALA A 50 14.78 -9.84 -13.76
N ARG A 51 14.89 -9.58 -15.07
CA ARG A 51 15.94 -10.16 -15.92
C ARG A 51 17.31 -9.52 -15.70
N SER A 52 17.36 -8.20 -15.84
CA SER A 52 18.61 -7.44 -15.97
C SER A 52 19.16 -7.05 -14.61
N ASP A 53 18.27 -6.59 -13.73
CA ASP A 53 18.64 -6.09 -12.40
C ASP A 53 18.52 -7.19 -11.33
N ARG A 54 18.04 -8.39 -11.70
CA ARG A 54 17.82 -9.56 -10.82
C ARG A 54 16.98 -9.24 -9.58
N LEU A 55 16.13 -8.22 -9.67
CA LEU A 55 15.24 -7.82 -8.59
C LEU A 55 14.10 -8.81 -8.46
N ARG A 56 13.64 -9.03 -7.23
CA ARG A 56 12.40 -9.74 -6.94
C ARG A 56 11.26 -8.75 -7.10
N ILE A 57 10.43 -8.98 -8.11
CA ILE A 57 9.33 -8.08 -8.47
C ILE A 57 7.99 -8.77 -8.24
N ALA A 58 7.07 -8.06 -7.58
CA ALA A 58 5.65 -8.38 -7.60
C ALA A 58 4.92 -7.38 -8.50
N ILE A 59 4.11 -7.87 -9.43
CA ILE A 59 3.16 -7.05 -10.18
C ILE A 59 1.77 -7.24 -9.58
N VAL A 60 1.03 -6.16 -9.39
CA VAL A 60 -0.37 -6.17 -8.95
C VAL A 60 -1.24 -5.58 -10.05
N ASP A 61 -2.17 -6.38 -10.57
CA ASP A 61 -3.19 -5.95 -11.53
C ASP A 61 -4.37 -5.35 -10.75
N ALA A 62 -4.38 -4.02 -10.63
CA ALA A 62 -5.39 -3.26 -9.91
C ALA A 62 -6.39 -2.57 -10.85
N ASP A 63 -6.31 -2.83 -12.17
CA ASP A 63 -7.29 -2.35 -13.14
C ASP A 63 -8.45 -3.33 -13.26
N ALA A 64 -9.49 -3.10 -12.45
CA ALA A 64 -10.73 -3.87 -12.44
C ALA A 64 -11.53 -3.74 -13.75
N PHE A 65 -11.40 -2.61 -14.44
CA PHE A 65 -12.22 -2.31 -15.62
C PHE A 65 -11.75 -3.11 -16.83
N ARG A 66 -10.42 -3.25 -16.98
CA ARG A 66 -9.80 -4.01 -18.06
C ARG A 66 -8.57 -4.77 -17.55
N PRO A 67 -8.75 -5.84 -16.76
CA PRO A 67 -7.64 -6.65 -16.31
C PRO A 67 -6.98 -7.34 -17.50
N THR A 68 -5.68 -7.12 -17.69
CA THR A 68 -4.96 -7.61 -18.89
C THR A 68 -3.69 -8.39 -18.56
N LEU A 69 -3.13 -8.22 -17.36
CA LEU A 69 -1.84 -8.82 -17.01
C LEU A 69 -1.91 -10.35 -16.93
N HIS A 70 -3.03 -10.91 -16.50
CA HIS A 70 -3.24 -12.36 -16.52
C HIS A 70 -3.14 -12.94 -17.94
N LYS A 71 -3.59 -12.21 -18.98
CA LYS A 71 -3.45 -12.65 -20.38
C LYS A 71 -2.00 -12.53 -20.85
N PHE A 72 -1.34 -11.43 -20.49
CA PHE A 72 0.07 -11.20 -20.85
C PHE A 72 0.97 -12.32 -20.33
N PHE A 73 0.77 -12.73 -19.07
CA PHE A 73 1.57 -13.76 -18.41
C PHE A 73 0.98 -15.18 -18.50
N GLN A 74 -0.15 -15.37 -19.20
CA GLN A 74 -0.86 -16.66 -19.34
C GLN A 74 -1.21 -17.32 -17.99
N LEU A 75 -1.80 -16.54 -17.10
CA LEU A 75 -2.09 -16.93 -15.72
C LEU A 75 -3.58 -17.19 -15.51
N ASP A 76 -3.88 -18.10 -14.58
CA ASP A 76 -5.23 -18.25 -14.02
C ASP A 76 -5.68 -16.95 -13.34
N HIS A 77 -6.89 -16.50 -13.67
CA HIS A 77 -7.44 -15.21 -13.23
C HIS A 77 -8.53 -15.34 -12.15
N ARG A 78 -9.06 -16.54 -11.92
CA ARG A 78 -10.28 -16.75 -11.12
C ARG A 78 -10.18 -16.23 -9.70
N ARG A 79 -9.01 -16.35 -9.09
CA ARG A 79 -8.72 -15.91 -7.72
C ARG A 79 -7.58 -14.89 -7.72
N GLY A 80 -7.85 -13.68 -7.27
CA GLY A 80 -6.93 -12.54 -7.38
C GLY A 80 -7.03 -11.51 -6.26
N LEU A 81 -6.63 -10.27 -6.57
CA LEU A 81 -6.64 -9.10 -5.69
C LEU A 81 -8.02 -8.90 -5.06
N GLY A 82 -9.09 -8.95 -5.84
CA GLY A 82 -10.45 -8.74 -5.34
C GLY A 82 -10.85 -9.69 -4.21
N ASP A 83 -10.61 -10.98 -4.40
CA ASP A 83 -10.84 -12.00 -3.39
C ASP A 83 -10.01 -11.77 -2.13
N LEU A 84 -8.73 -11.40 -2.31
CA LEU A 84 -7.81 -11.14 -1.21
C LEU A 84 -8.28 -9.92 -0.38
N LEU A 85 -8.64 -8.82 -1.04
CA LEU A 85 -9.18 -7.64 -0.37
C LEU A 85 -10.47 -7.97 0.37
N GLY A 86 -11.38 -8.72 -0.27
CA GLY A 86 -12.61 -9.18 0.36
C GLY A 86 -12.36 -10.03 1.61
N GLN A 87 -11.35 -10.91 1.59
CA GLN A 87 -10.97 -11.72 2.75
C GLN A 87 -10.39 -10.87 3.89
N ILE A 88 -9.52 -9.90 3.58
CA ILE A 88 -8.93 -9.00 4.59
C ILE A 88 -10.03 -8.13 5.23
N SER A 89 -10.90 -7.53 4.41
CA SER A 89 -11.99 -6.67 4.86
C SER A 89 -13.01 -7.40 5.73
N LYS A 90 -13.22 -8.70 5.50
CA LYS A 90 -14.21 -9.52 6.22
C LYS A 90 -13.57 -10.48 7.23
N ALA A 91 -12.26 -10.38 7.47
CA ALA A 91 -11.58 -11.26 8.40
C ALA A 91 -12.22 -11.16 9.80
N ASP A 92 -12.65 -12.29 10.34
CA ASP A 92 -13.29 -12.33 11.64
C ASP A 92 -12.26 -12.14 12.76
N LEU A 93 -12.35 -10.98 13.42
CA LEU A 93 -11.51 -10.62 14.56
C LEU A 93 -12.01 -11.21 15.87
N ASN A 94 -13.18 -11.85 15.94
CA ASN A 94 -13.73 -12.39 17.19
C ASN A 94 -13.96 -13.91 17.16
N GLY A 95 -13.84 -14.55 15.99
CA GLY A 95 -14.02 -15.99 15.81
C GLY A 95 -12.75 -16.83 15.94
N ASP A 96 -12.85 -18.12 15.64
CA ASP A 96 -11.77 -19.10 15.82
C ASP A 96 -10.51 -18.81 14.97
N SER A 97 -10.67 -18.15 13.82
CA SER A 97 -9.54 -17.75 12.96
C SER A 97 -8.57 -16.80 13.68
N SER A 98 -9.06 -16.01 14.64
CA SER A 98 -8.26 -15.05 15.42
C SER A 98 -7.19 -15.71 16.29
N LYS A 99 -7.34 -17.00 16.61
CA LYS A 99 -6.36 -17.79 17.37
C LYS A 99 -5.04 -18.01 16.62
N GLN A 100 -5.04 -17.81 15.30
CA GLN A 100 -3.86 -17.97 14.46
C GLN A 100 -3.11 -16.65 14.25
N PHE A 101 -3.68 -15.54 14.69
CA PHE A 101 -3.16 -14.20 14.43
C PHE A 101 -2.11 -13.83 15.46
N GLY A 102 -0.92 -13.45 14.99
CA GLY A 102 0.05 -12.75 15.81
C GLY A 102 -0.36 -11.29 16.02
N ILE A 103 0.31 -10.58 16.93
CA ILE A 103 0.04 -9.15 17.18
C ILE A 103 0.11 -8.30 15.90
N GLY A 104 0.98 -8.67 14.95
CA GLY A 104 1.07 -8.02 13.65
C GLY A 104 -0.18 -8.17 12.80
N ASP A 105 -0.71 -9.39 12.70
CA ASP A 105 -1.98 -9.64 11.99
C ASP A 105 -3.10 -8.82 12.61
N TRP A 106 -3.17 -8.77 13.95
CA TRP A 106 -4.18 -7.99 14.64
C TRP A 106 -4.10 -6.50 14.31
N ILE A 107 -2.91 -5.91 14.40
CA ILE A 107 -2.69 -4.50 14.06
C ILE A 107 -3.02 -4.26 12.58
N GLU A 108 -2.50 -5.09 11.66
CA GLU A 108 -2.71 -4.94 10.22
C GLU A 108 -4.19 -5.14 9.82
N LEU A 109 -4.92 -6.10 10.40
CA LEU A 109 -6.33 -6.35 10.12
C LEU A 109 -7.26 -5.28 10.72
N ILE A 110 -6.99 -4.80 11.94
CA ILE A 110 -7.75 -3.69 12.56
C ILE A 110 -7.61 -2.41 11.72
N ARG A 111 -6.39 -2.14 11.24
CA ARG A 111 -6.09 -1.04 10.31
C ARG A 111 -6.84 -1.20 8.99
N ALA A 112 -6.70 -2.36 8.35
CA ALA A 112 -7.32 -2.67 7.07
C ALA A 112 -8.85 -2.54 7.14
N GLN A 113 -9.46 -2.89 8.26
CA GLN A 113 -10.91 -2.77 8.47
C GLN A 113 -11.34 -1.41 9.04
N SER A 114 -10.42 -0.45 9.19
CA SER A 114 -10.65 0.88 9.78
C SER A 114 -11.40 0.84 11.10
N ARG A 115 -11.16 -0.18 11.95
CA ARG A 115 -11.95 -0.39 13.17
C ARG A 115 -11.54 0.61 14.26
N THR A 116 -12.53 1.05 15.03
CA THR A 116 -12.34 1.84 16.26
C THR A 116 -12.58 0.94 17.47
N GLY A 117 -11.67 0.96 18.43
CA GLY A 117 -11.74 0.09 19.60
C GLY A 117 -10.40 -0.14 20.27
N ARG A 118 -10.34 -1.18 21.10
CA ARG A 118 -9.17 -1.52 21.91
C ARG A 118 -8.76 -2.96 21.64
N LEU A 119 -7.51 -3.18 21.26
CA LEU A 119 -6.90 -4.50 21.28
C LEU A 119 -6.27 -4.73 22.65
N GLN A 120 -6.71 -5.77 23.35
CA GLN A 120 -6.07 -6.27 24.57
C GLN A 120 -5.13 -7.41 24.22
N VAL A 121 -3.95 -7.40 24.86
CA VAL A 121 -2.94 -8.46 24.76
C VAL A 121 -2.58 -8.88 26.18
N SER A 122 -2.75 -10.16 26.52
CA SER A 122 -2.47 -10.64 27.88
C SER A 122 -1.74 -11.98 27.90
N GLU A 123 -0.87 -12.16 28.89
CA GLU A 123 -0.23 -13.44 29.21
C GLU A 123 0.01 -13.51 30.72
N GLY A 124 -0.65 -14.45 31.42
CA GLY A 124 -0.57 -14.54 32.87
C GLY A 124 -1.07 -13.26 33.56
N SER A 125 -0.17 -12.57 34.29
CA SER A 125 -0.46 -11.30 34.98
C SER A 125 -0.13 -10.05 34.17
N GLU A 126 0.46 -10.20 32.99
CA GLU A 126 0.79 -9.09 32.10
C GLU A 126 -0.42 -8.79 31.21
N GLU A 127 -0.83 -7.52 31.15
CA GLU A 127 -1.91 -7.04 30.29
C GLU A 127 -1.49 -5.71 29.65
N PHE A 128 -1.54 -5.69 28.32
CA PHE A 128 -1.26 -4.54 27.48
C PHE A 128 -2.51 -4.20 26.68
N SER A 129 -2.58 -2.96 26.19
CA SER A 129 -3.59 -2.63 25.21
C SER A 129 -3.16 -1.56 24.24
N ILE A 130 -3.71 -1.64 23.05
CA ILE A 130 -3.51 -0.68 21.96
C ILE A 130 -4.88 -0.11 21.61
N ILE A 131 -4.99 1.22 21.61
CA ILE A 131 -6.23 1.92 21.25
C ILE A 131 -6.16 2.33 19.79
N PHE A 132 -7.22 2.03 19.05
CA PHE A 132 -7.39 2.32 17.64
C PHE A 132 -8.55 3.29 17.42
N ASN A 133 -8.32 4.26 16.54
CA ASN A 133 -9.34 5.17 16.04
C ASN A 133 -9.32 5.14 14.51
N LYS A 134 -10.40 4.65 13.89
CA LYS A 134 -10.51 4.44 12.44
C LYS A 134 -9.30 3.70 11.88
N GLY A 135 -8.91 2.61 12.53
CA GLY A 135 -7.77 1.78 12.17
C GLY A 135 -6.41 2.32 12.60
N ARG A 136 -6.25 3.61 12.95
CA ARG A 136 -4.96 4.18 13.35
C ARG A 136 -4.68 3.97 14.83
N VAL A 137 -3.43 3.72 15.21
CA VAL A 137 -3.06 3.63 16.63
C VAL A 137 -3.03 5.03 17.24
N SER A 138 -3.87 5.24 18.25
CA SER A 138 -3.94 6.50 18.99
C SER A 138 -3.12 6.48 20.27
N SER A 139 -3.03 5.34 20.96
CA SER A 139 -2.25 5.23 22.21
C SER A 139 -2.01 3.78 22.65
N VAL A 140 -1.02 3.62 23.53
CA VAL A 140 -0.71 2.36 24.25
C VAL A 140 -0.68 2.67 25.76
N PRO A 141 -1.85 2.67 26.45
CA PRO A 141 -1.94 3.11 27.84
C PRO A 141 -1.20 2.17 28.80
N ASP A 142 -0.70 2.75 29.90
CA ASP A 142 -0.13 2.01 31.03
C ASP A 142 -1.24 1.42 31.92
N ARG A 143 -0.89 0.62 32.93
CA ARG A 143 -1.89 0.02 33.85
C ARG A 143 -2.83 1.06 34.49
N GLN A 144 -2.33 2.27 34.76
CA GLN A 144 -3.14 3.35 35.32
C GLN A 144 -4.09 3.96 34.28
N GLY A 145 -3.60 4.28 33.09
CA GLY A 145 -4.40 4.76 31.96
C GLY A 145 -5.42 3.74 31.46
N GLN A 146 -5.13 2.44 31.60
CA GLN A 146 -6.09 1.37 31.33
C GLN A 146 -7.27 1.39 32.32
N ARG A 147 -7.01 1.64 33.61
CA ARG A 147 -8.04 1.82 34.65
C ARG A 147 -8.86 3.07 34.41
N ASP A 148 -8.22 4.19 34.10
CA ASP A 148 -8.89 5.47 33.82
C ASP A 148 -9.78 5.38 32.58
N PHE A 149 -9.32 4.70 31.52
CA PHE A 149 -10.12 4.44 30.33
C PHE A 149 -11.31 3.53 30.62
N ALA A 150 -11.12 2.43 31.38
CA ALA A 150 -12.21 1.53 31.75
C ALA A 150 -13.29 2.25 32.58
N LEU A 151 -12.88 3.13 33.50
CA LEU A 151 -13.78 3.97 34.30
C LEU A 151 -14.54 4.99 33.44
N ARG A 152 -13.92 5.54 32.38
CA ARG A 152 -14.58 6.44 31.43
C ARG A 152 -15.57 5.71 30.53
N ALA A 153 -15.18 4.57 29.95
CA ALA A 153 -16.07 3.76 29.12
C ALA A 153 -17.32 3.27 29.87
N GLN A 154 -17.21 2.96 31.17
CA GLN A 154 -18.36 2.63 32.02
C GLN A 154 -19.27 3.84 32.31
N ARG A 155 -18.72 5.05 32.38
CA ARG A 155 -19.49 6.29 32.60
C ARG A 155 -20.15 6.81 31.32
N GLU A 156 -19.52 6.58 30.18
CA GLU A 156 -19.95 7.11 28.87
C GLU A 156 -20.93 6.20 28.12
N GLY A 157 -21.21 5.00 28.65
CA GLY A 157 -22.25 4.08 28.14
C GLY A 157 -23.69 4.64 28.13
N SER A 158 -23.90 5.89 28.58
CA SER A 158 -25.23 6.53 28.69
C SER A 158 -25.34 7.93 28.09
N ARG A 159 -24.33 8.47 27.40
CA ARG A 159 -24.43 9.79 26.71
C ARG A 159 -23.59 9.86 25.43
N PRO A 160 -24.07 10.53 24.37
CA PRO A 160 -23.24 10.79 23.20
C PRO A 160 -22.03 11.65 23.59
N LEU A 161 -20.85 11.22 23.14
CA LEU A 161 -19.54 11.86 23.35
C LEU A 161 -19.47 13.25 22.66
N GLY A 162 -20.17 14.22 23.23
CA GLY A 162 -20.02 15.64 22.94
C GLY A 162 -19.00 16.24 23.91
N GLY A 163 -17.71 16.10 23.59
CA GLY A 163 -16.63 16.64 24.40
C GLY A 163 -15.43 15.72 24.45
N GLY A 164 -14.66 15.69 23.35
CA GLY A 164 -13.27 15.24 23.44
C GLY A 164 -12.52 16.08 24.49
N PRO A 165 -11.37 15.61 25.00
CA PRO A 165 -10.57 16.39 25.94
C PRO A 165 -10.12 17.70 25.26
N SER A 166 -10.88 18.76 25.50
CA SER A 166 -10.49 20.15 25.30
C SER A 166 -9.35 20.43 26.27
N GLY A 167 -8.13 20.19 25.80
CA GLY A 167 -6.90 20.36 26.55
C GLY A 167 -5.65 19.94 25.79
N LEU A 168 -5.78 19.14 24.73
CA LEU A 168 -4.70 18.87 23.80
C LEU A 168 -5.12 19.31 22.40
N GLY A 169 -4.91 20.60 22.12
CA GLY A 169 -4.65 21.04 20.75
C GLY A 169 -3.46 20.26 20.17
N PRO A 170 -3.20 20.35 18.86
CA PRO A 170 -2.20 19.52 18.20
C PRO A 170 -0.80 19.79 18.79
N ILE A 171 -0.40 18.98 19.76
CA ILE A 171 1.00 18.74 20.07
C ILE A 171 1.42 17.65 19.08
N GLU A 172 1.50 18.02 17.80
CA GLU A 172 2.01 17.22 16.68
C GLU A 172 3.52 17.46 16.48
N ALA A 173 4.25 17.74 17.55
CA ALA A 173 5.70 17.72 17.55
C ALA A 173 6.14 16.36 18.10
N GLU A 174 7.09 15.70 17.41
CA GLU A 174 7.89 14.53 17.80
C GLU A 174 7.54 13.91 19.16
N LEU A 175 7.20 12.61 19.20
CA LEU A 175 7.15 11.89 20.48
C LEU A 175 8.42 12.24 21.25
N ASP A 176 8.28 12.82 22.45
CA ASP A 176 9.42 13.08 23.32
C ASP A 176 10.23 11.78 23.47
N SER A 177 11.54 11.88 23.34
CA SER A 177 12.51 10.80 23.52
C SER A 177 12.19 9.90 24.73
N ALA A 178 11.75 10.47 25.86
CA ALA A 178 11.38 9.70 27.05
C ALA A 178 10.10 8.86 26.84
N LEU A 179 9.08 9.42 26.17
CA LEU A 179 7.87 8.70 25.78
C LEU A 179 8.17 7.62 24.73
N GLN A 180 9.09 7.88 23.81
CA GLN A 180 9.55 6.87 22.84
C GLN A 180 10.19 5.69 23.53
N VAL A 181 11.10 5.92 24.49
CA VAL A 181 11.77 4.85 25.25
C VAL A 181 10.78 4.00 26.04
N GLU A 182 9.80 4.64 26.69
CA GLU A 182 8.79 3.91 27.46
C GLU A 182 7.84 3.11 26.53
N LEU A 183 7.47 3.68 25.38
CA LEU A 183 6.68 3.00 24.36
C LEU A 183 7.45 1.83 23.73
N ASP A 184 8.74 2.02 23.40
CA ASP A 184 9.68 0.99 22.91
C ASP A 184 9.69 -0.20 23.86
N LYS A 185 10.00 0.05 25.13
CA LYS A 185 10.11 -0.97 26.17
C LYS A 185 8.82 -1.77 26.32
N ARG A 186 7.66 -1.10 26.26
CA ARG A 186 6.34 -1.76 26.34
C ARG A 186 6.07 -2.64 25.14
N LEU A 187 6.31 -2.12 23.94
CA LEU A 187 6.07 -2.86 22.71
C LEU A 187 7.00 -4.06 22.60
N ARG A 188 8.29 -3.92 22.93
CA ARG A 188 9.22 -5.07 23.02
C ARG A 188 8.76 -6.12 24.03
N ARG A 189 8.27 -5.69 25.20
CA ARG A 189 7.76 -6.61 26.22
C ARG A 189 6.50 -7.35 25.76
N MET A 190 5.62 -6.66 25.03
CA MET A 190 4.44 -7.24 24.40
C MET A 190 4.80 -8.20 23.25
N LEU A 191 5.83 -7.86 22.45
CA LEU A 191 6.34 -8.70 21.35
C LEU A 191 7.09 -9.94 21.88
N ALA A 192 7.68 -9.85 23.07
CA ALA A 192 8.39 -10.95 23.73
C ALA A 192 7.48 -11.97 24.45
N LEU A 193 6.15 -11.76 24.47
CA LEU A 193 5.20 -12.71 25.08
C LEU A 193 5.20 -14.03 24.31
N ALA A 194 5.22 -15.16 25.03
CA ALA A 194 5.40 -16.47 24.41
C ALA A 194 4.08 -17.07 23.86
N LYS A 195 2.98 -16.89 24.59
CA LYS A 195 1.63 -17.36 24.28
C LYS A 195 0.58 -16.28 24.62
N PRO A 196 0.68 -15.09 24.00
CA PRO A 196 -0.27 -14.02 24.23
C PRO A 196 -1.69 -14.42 23.81
N GLN A 197 -2.67 -13.98 24.60
CA GLN A 197 -4.08 -13.97 24.23
C GLN A 197 -4.46 -12.59 23.71
N TYR A 198 -5.23 -12.57 22.62
CA TYR A 198 -5.66 -11.34 21.97
C TYR A 198 -7.18 -11.20 22.04
N ARG A 199 -7.66 -9.99 22.28
CA ARG A 199 -9.10 -9.68 22.23
C ARG A 199 -9.33 -8.26 21.74
N PHE A 200 -10.16 -8.09 20.72
CA PHE A 200 -10.59 -6.76 20.29
C PHE A 200 -11.94 -6.39 20.92
N LEU A 201 -11.99 -5.21 21.51
CA LEU A 201 -13.19 -4.61 22.10
C LEU A 201 -13.59 -3.40 21.24
N PRO A 202 -14.64 -3.51 20.41
CA PRO A 202 -15.13 -2.39 19.61
C PRO A 202 -15.59 -1.22 20.49
N ALA A 203 -15.36 0.00 20.04
CA ALA A 203 -15.89 1.21 20.67
C ALA A 203 -16.85 1.93 19.70
N PRO A 204 -17.94 2.56 20.19
CA PRO A 204 -18.85 3.30 19.34
C PRO A 204 -18.11 4.44 18.63
N GLU A 205 -18.33 4.55 17.32
CA GLU A 205 -17.79 5.64 16.51
C GLU A 205 -18.44 6.95 16.95
N ALA A 206 -17.67 7.92 17.43
CA ALA A 206 -18.22 9.25 17.71
C ALA A 206 -18.75 9.84 16.39
N PRO A 207 -19.94 10.48 16.37
CA PRO A 207 -20.42 11.15 15.17
C PRO A 207 -19.37 12.17 14.72
N ALA A 208 -19.05 12.16 13.42
CA ALA A 208 -18.04 13.04 12.86
C ALA A 208 -18.39 14.50 13.23
N PRO A 209 -17.44 15.31 13.72
CA PRO A 209 -17.68 16.74 13.85
C PRO A 209 -18.06 17.29 12.48
N GLU A 210 -19.08 18.16 12.42
CA GLU A 210 -19.56 18.78 11.19
C GLU A 210 -18.38 19.32 10.37
N ALA A 211 -18.36 18.96 9.09
CA ALA A 211 -17.23 19.18 8.20
C ALA A 211 -16.91 20.68 8.01
N GLY A 212 -15.99 21.20 8.82
CA GLY A 212 -15.18 22.33 8.42
C GLY A 212 -14.22 21.88 7.32
N ASN A 213 -14.32 22.49 6.13
CA ASN A 213 -13.46 22.28 4.97
C ASN A 213 -11.95 22.43 5.31
N ARG A 214 -11.35 21.39 5.88
CA ARG A 214 -9.90 21.24 5.98
C ARG A 214 -9.54 19.92 5.30
N PRO A 215 -8.61 19.95 4.33
CA PRO A 215 -8.11 18.73 3.71
C PRO A 215 -7.51 17.87 4.81
N THR A 216 -8.08 16.70 5.03
CA THR A 216 -7.43 15.61 5.77
C THR A 216 -6.22 15.23 4.93
N THR A 217 -5.05 15.70 5.33
CA THR A 217 -3.80 15.33 4.68
C THR A 217 -3.69 13.80 4.70
N ALA A 218 -3.61 13.20 3.51
CA ALA A 218 -3.40 11.76 3.32
C ALA A 218 -1.99 11.31 3.75
N SER A 219 -1.26 12.14 4.50
CA SER A 219 0.02 11.85 5.12
C SER A 219 -0.06 12.29 6.58
N GLY A 220 -0.20 11.32 7.48
CA GLY A 220 -0.29 11.62 8.91
C GLY A 220 -0.58 10.39 9.77
N ALA A 221 0.18 9.31 9.59
CA ALA A 221 0.36 8.38 10.70
C ALA A 221 0.87 9.21 11.89
N THR A 222 0.24 9.09 13.07
CA THR A 222 0.74 9.72 14.29
C THR A 222 2.18 9.22 14.53
N GLY A 223 2.99 9.98 15.30
CA GLY A 223 4.33 9.49 15.66
C GLY A 223 4.28 8.10 16.31
N ILE A 224 3.22 7.81 17.09
CA ILE A 224 2.94 6.51 17.72
C ILE A 224 2.65 5.44 16.67
N ASP A 225 1.76 5.73 15.71
CA ASP A 225 1.38 4.80 14.65
C ASP A 225 2.59 4.40 13.80
N ARG A 226 3.42 5.38 13.42
CA ARG A 226 4.65 5.14 12.66
C ARG A 226 5.68 4.35 13.47
N PHE A 227 5.84 4.67 14.75
CA PHE A 227 6.78 3.99 15.64
C PHE A 227 6.40 2.52 15.84
N ILE A 228 5.12 2.25 16.10
CA ILE A 228 4.59 0.89 16.22
C ILE A 228 4.79 0.14 14.91
N LEU A 229 4.40 0.73 13.77
CA LEU A 229 4.58 0.09 12.46
C LEU A 229 6.04 -0.23 12.13
N GLY A 230 6.97 0.65 12.52
CA GLY A 230 8.41 0.43 12.35
C GLY A 230 8.90 -0.79 13.13
N MET A 231 8.66 -0.82 14.44
CA MET A 231 9.11 -1.93 15.29
C MET A 231 8.40 -3.25 15.00
N VAL A 232 7.09 -3.18 14.81
CA VAL A 232 6.29 -4.34 14.42
C VAL A 232 6.74 -4.80 13.03
N GLY A 233 7.13 -3.91 12.12
CA GLY A 233 7.71 -4.26 10.83
C GLY A 233 8.93 -5.19 10.90
N ASP A 234 9.84 -4.93 11.84
CA ASP A 234 11.13 -5.63 11.97
C ASP A 234 11.05 -6.92 12.80
N GLU A 235 10.17 -6.98 13.81
CA GLU A 235 10.04 -8.15 14.70
C GLU A 235 8.94 -9.15 14.26
N LEU A 236 8.11 -8.84 13.26
CA LEU A 236 7.06 -9.72 12.74
C LEU A 236 7.56 -10.80 11.78
N ASN A 237 8.42 -11.69 12.27
CA ASN A 237 8.67 -12.94 11.58
C ASN A 237 7.49 -13.91 11.79
N GLN A 238 6.61 -13.91 10.79
CA GLN A 238 5.50 -14.84 10.45
C GLN A 238 4.12 -14.72 11.13
N PRO A 239 3.32 -13.75 10.67
CA PRO A 239 1.85 -13.69 10.81
C PRO A 239 1.03 -14.49 9.75
N TYR A 240 -0.27 -14.74 10.01
CA TYR A 240 -1.30 -15.34 9.14
C TYR A 240 -1.35 -14.71 7.73
N LEU A 241 -1.29 -13.38 7.63
CA LEU A 241 -1.25 -12.65 6.37
C LEU A 241 -0.01 -12.98 5.51
N SER A 242 1.10 -13.39 6.13
CA SER A 242 2.34 -13.78 5.43
C SER A 242 2.22 -15.08 4.65
N ARG A 243 1.30 -15.96 5.04
CA ARG A 243 1.01 -17.17 4.26
C ARG A 243 -0.07 -16.92 3.23
N GLN A 244 -1.05 -16.08 3.59
CA GLN A 244 -2.19 -15.82 2.72
C GLN A 244 -1.81 -14.98 1.51
N ILE A 245 -1.17 -13.81 1.69
CA ILE A 245 -0.90 -12.87 0.59
C ILE A 245 -0.02 -13.51 -0.50
N PRO A 246 1.10 -14.20 -0.19
CA PRO A 246 1.87 -14.91 -1.22
C PRO A 246 1.12 -16.06 -1.88
N GLY A 247 0.12 -16.66 -1.21
CA GLY A 247 -0.73 -17.71 -1.79
C GLY A 247 -1.62 -17.23 -2.95
N TYR A 248 -1.82 -15.92 -3.08
CA TYR A 248 -2.52 -15.31 -4.22
C TYR A 248 -1.59 -14.96 -5.38
N LEU A 249 -0.27 -14.89 -5.14
CA LEU A 249 0.70 -14.61 -6.18
C LEU A 249 0.86 -15.80 -7.11
N LYS A 250 0.71 -15.54 -8.40
CA LYS A 250 0.95 -16.51 -9.46
C LYS A 250 2.42 -16.41 -9.91
N ASN A 251 3.04 -17.56 -10.12
CA ASN A 251 4.39 -17.61 -10.69
C ASN A 251 4.32 -17.32 -12.18
N THR A 252 5.27 -16.53 -12.68
CA THR A 252 5.50 -16.39 -14.12
C THR A 252 6.55 -17.40 -14.58
N SER A 253 6.95 -17.35 -15.86
CA SER A 253 8.11 -18.10 -16.37
C SER A 253 9.44 -17.66 -15.76
N MET A 254 9.49 -16.52 -15.06
CA MET A 254 10.67 -15.99 -14.40
C MET A 254 10.56 -16.16 -12.88
N ALA A 255 11.55 -16.82 -12.27
CA ALA A 255 11.49 -17.22 -10.86
C ALA A 255 11.35 -16.04 -9.88
N ASN A 256 11.89 -14.88 -10.23
CA ASN A 256 11.89 -13.65 -9.43
C ASN A 256 10.81 -12.64 -9.87
N LEU A 257 9.84 -13.05 -10.69
CA LEU A 257 8.70 -12.23 -11.07
C LEU A 257 7.40 -12.96 -10.76
N LYS A 258 6.58 -12.36 -9.89
CA LYS A 258 5.26 -12.87 -9.53
C LYS A 258 4.17 -11.85 -9.83
N VAL A 259 2.95 -12.34 -10.06
CA VAL A 259 1.81 -11.50 -10.42
C VAL A 259 0.63 -11.81 -9.50
N LEU A 260 0.07 -10.77 -8.89
CA LEU A 260 -1.25 -10.78 -8.28
C LEU A 260 -2.25 -10.31 -9.34
N THR A 261 -3.00 -11.24 -9.93
CA THR A 261 -4.03 -10.91 -10.92
C THR A 261 -5.21 -10.21 -10.27
N CYS A 262 -6.02 -9.50 -11.05
CA CYS A 262 -7.19 -8.78 -10.55
C CYS A 262 -8.18 -9.71 -9.82
N GLY A 263 -8.53 -10.86 -10.42
CA GLY A 263 -9.58 -11.73 -9.89
C GLY A 263 -10.90 -11.57 -10.66
N ASP A 264 -11.83 -12.51 -10.50
CA ASP A 264 -13.19 -12.36 -11.02
C ASP A 264 -13.97 -11.39 -10.12
N LEU A 265 -13.81 -10.10 -10.39
CA LEU A 265 -14.35 -9.03 -9.55
C LEU A 265 -15.76 -8.60 -9.93
N THR A 266 -16.58 -8.40 -8.90
CA THR A 266 -17.68 -7.42 -8.91
C THR A 266 -17.14 -6.08 -8.38
N THR A 267 -17.49 -4.98 -9.06
CA THR A 267 -16.98 -3.61 -8.89
C THR A 267 -16.98 -3.05 -7.46
N ASP A 268 -17.79 -3.61 -6.56
CA ASP A 268 -17.95 -3.10 -5.19
C ASP A 268 -16.76 -3.40 -4.27
N SER A 269 -15.83 -4.28 -4.68
CA SER A 269 -14.73 -4.75 -3.83
C SER A 269 -13.48 -3.85 -3.81
N PHE A 270 -13.38 -2.84 -4.68
CA PHE A 270 -12.18 -1.98 -4.80
C PHE A 270 -12.14 -0.78 -3.85
N TYR A 271 -13.24 -0.45 -3.17
CA TYR A 271 -13.33 0.79 -2.40
C TYR A 271 -12.59 0.78 -1.06
N PHE A 272 -11.87 -0.29 -0.73
CA PHE A 272 -11.14 -0.37 0.53
C PHE A 272 -9.68 0.02 0.33
N ALA A 273 -9.40 1.31 0.53
CA ALA A 273 -8.03 1.84 0.46
C ALA A 273 -7.10 1.16 1.49
N GLU A 274 -7.57 0.95 2.72
CA GLU A 274 -6.74 0.41 3.81
C GLU A 274 -6.32 -1.07 3.61
N PRO A 275 -7.21 -2.01 3.21
CA PRO A 275 -6.82 -3.37 2.83
C PRO A 275 -5.87 -3.40 1.64
N PHE A 276 -6.09 -2.53 0.64
CA PHE A 276 -5.19 -2.45 -0.51
C PHE A 276 -3.79 -2.05 -0.07
N VAL A 277 -3.65 -0.96 0.69
CA VAL A 277 -2.37 -0.50 1.23
C VAL A 277 -1.72 -1.60 2.08
N THR A 278 -2.49 -2.30 2.91
CA THR A 278 -1.99 -3.43 3.72
C THR A 278 -1.38 -4.53 2.84
N VAL A 279 -2.04 -4.92 1.75
CA VAL A 279 -1.51 -5.91 0.80
C VAL A 279 -0.22 -5.42 0.16
N ILE A 280 -0.21 -4.17 -0.34
CA ILE A 280 0.95 -3.59 -1.03
C ILE A 280 2.14 -3.46 -0.07
N ASP A 281 1.93 -3.01 1.15
CA ASP A 281 2.98 -2.87 2.17
C ASP A 281 3.57 -4.23 2.54
N ARG A 282 2.73 -5.27 2.63
CA ARG A 282 3.21 -6.64 2.86
C ARG A 282 4.07 -7.13 1.70
N LEU A 283 3.62 -6.92 0.46
CA LEU A 283 4.38 -7.30 -0.72
C LEU A 283 5.72 -6.54 -0.77
N ALA A 284 5.76 -5.25 -0.43
CA ALA A 284 6.98 -4.44 -0.40
C ALA A 284 8.00 -4.89 0.67
N LYS A 285 7.57 -5.68 1.67
CA LYS A 285 8.47 -6.34 2.63
C LYS A 285 9.10 -7.63 2.06
N CYS A 286 8.39 -8.31 1.16
CA CYS A 286 8.82 -9.60 0.59
C CYS A 286 9.57 -9.48 -0.76
N PHE A 287 9.35 -8.38 -1.47
CA PHE A 287 9.90 -8.11 -2.80
C PHE A 287 10.77 -6.85 -2.77
N ASP A 288 11.67 -6.73 -3.73
CA ASP A 288 12.53 -5.55 -3.86
C ASP A 288 11.71 -4.37 -4.42
N ALA A 289 10.70 -4.65 -5.25
CA ALA A 289 9.66 -3.70 -5.61
C ALA A 289 8.32 -4.35 -5.96
N VAL A 290 7.25 -3.56 -5.83
CA VAL A 290 5.87 -3.85 -6.19
C VAL A 290 5.42 -2.86 -7.26
N LEU A 291 5.13 -3.35 -8.45
CA LEU A 291 4.59 -2.57 -9.56
C LEU A 291 3.07 -2.72 -9.60
N ILE A 292 2.34 -1.59 -9.57
CA ILE A 292 0.89 -1.59 -9.50
C ILE A 292 0.34 -1.06 -10.83
N ASP A 293 -0.35 -1.90 -11.60
CA ASP A 293 -1.11 -1.49 -12.78
C ASP A 293 -2.46 -0.93 -12.35
N ALA A 294 -2.60 0.39 -12.35
CA ALA A 294 -3.80 1.09 -11.94
C ALA A 294 -4.64 1.53 -13.16
N PRO A 295 -5.96 1.68 -13.02
CA PRO A 295 -6.80 2.19 -14.09
C PRO A 295 -6.46 3.65 -14.45
N PRO A 296 -6.90 4.15 -15.61
CA PRO A 296 -6.61 5.53 -16.02
C PRO A 296 -7.26 6.58 -15.11
N VAL A 297 -6.49 7.61 -14.74
CA VAL A 297 -6.88 8.64 -13.76
C VAL A 297 -8.16 9.40 -14.17
N ALA A 298 -8.34 9.67 -15.47
CA ALA A 298 -9.50 10.42 -15.94
C ALA A 298 -10.84 9.67 -15.82
N PHE A 299 -10.81 8.36 -15.59
CA PHE A 299 -11.99 7.50 -15.58
C PHE A 299 -12.19 6.76 -14.26
N ASP A 300 -11.26 6.90 -13.32
CA ASP A 300 -11.29 6.21 -12.03
C ASP A 300 -10.78 7.11 -10.89
N THR A 301 -11.56 7.18 -9.82
CA THR A 301 -11.20 7.94 -8.61
C THR A 301 -10.32 7.14 -7.66
N SER A 302 -10.36 5.80 -7.69
CA SER A 302 -9.61 4.94 -6.78
C SER A 302 -8.10 5.12 -6.93
N THR A 303 -7.62 5.35 -8.16
CA THR A 303 -6.21 5.63 -8.45
C THR A 303 -5.72 6.87 -7.70
N SER A 304 -6.51 7.95 -7.72
CA SER A 304 -6.15 9.19 -7.03
C SER A 304 -6.23 9.07 -5.51
N LEU A 305 -7.15 8.23 -5.02
CA LEU A 305 -7.30 7.92 -3.59
C LEU A 305 -6.11 7.12 -3.04
N LEU A 306 -5.61 6.16 -3.82
CA LEU A 306 -4.52 5.27 -3.42
C LEU A 306 -3.12 5.88 -3.63
N ALA A 307 -2.97 6.72 -4.65
CA ALA A 307 -1.69 7.32 -5.04
C ALA A 307 -0.88 7.98 -3.88
N PRO A 308 -1.48 8.66 -2.89
CA PRO A 308 -0.72 9.27 -1.79
C PRO A 308 -0.08 8.25 -0.84
N ALA A 309 -0.60 7.02 -0.79
CA ALA A 309 -0.06 5.95 0.04
C ALA A 309 1.07 5.16 -0.65
N ILE A 310 1.39 5.49 -1.91
CA ILE A 310 2.39 4.80 -2.73
C ILE A 310 3.64 5.67 -2.86
N ASP A 311 4.83 5.03 -2.89
CA ASP A 311 6.12 5.74 -2.89
C ASP A 311 6.30 6.62 -4.13
N GLY A 312 5.74 6.20 -5.26
CA GLY A 312 5.73 7.03 -6.45
C GLY A 312 4.77 6.56 -7.55
N VAL A 313 4.33 7.51 -8.36
CA VAL A 313 3.41 7.31 -9.47
C VAL A 313 4.10 7.67 -10.78
N LEU A 314 3.95 6.82 -11.79
CA LEU A 314 4.34 7.09 -13.17
C LEU A 314 3.09 7.24 -14.02
N LEU A 315 3.00 8.36 -14.75
CA LEU A 315 1.90 8.62 -15.68
C LEU A 315 2.30 8.18 -17.09
N VAL A 316 1.59 7.19 -17.64
CA VAL A 316 1.76 6.77 -19.03
C VAL A 316 0.89 7.64 -19.92
N VAL A 317 1.48 8.15 -21.00
CA VAL A 317 0.78 8.99 -21.97
C VAL A 317 1.08 8.45 -23.37
N LYS A 318 0.04 8.32 -24.19
CA LYS A 318 0.21 7.96 -25.60
C LYS A 318 0.72 9.16 -26.40
N ALA A 319 1.70 8.95 -27.28
CA ALA A 319 2.33 9.99 -28.08
C ALA A 319 1.36 10.66 -29.07
N ASP A 320 0.39 9.90 -29.56
CA ASP A 320 -0.63 10.30 -30.52
C ASP A 320 -2.05 10.11 -29.94
N GLY A 321 -2.99 10.96 -30.36
CA GLY A 321 -4.43 10.70 -30.19
C GLY A 321 -5.07 11.07 -28.85
N PHE A 322 -4.37 11.68 -27.89
CA PHE A 322 -4.98 12.24 -26.68
C PHE A 322 -4.86 13.77 -26.60
N ASP A 323 -5.98 14.40 -26.23
CA ASP A 323 -6.07 15.84 -26.00
C ASP A 323 -5.17 16.26 -24.82
N VAL A 324 -4.32 17.27 -25.05
CA VAL A 324 -3.37 17.77 -24.04
C VAL A 324 -4.08 18.20 -22.75
N GLY A 325 -5.31 18.70 -22.84
CA GLY A 325 -6.13 19.05 -21.68
C GLY A 325 -6.54 17.84 -20.84
N VAL A 326 -6.75 16.66 -21.43
CA VAL A 326 -6.99 15.41 -20.68
C VAL A 326 -5.75 15.02 -19.88
N ILE A 327 -4.57 15.11 -20.51
CA ILE A 327 -3.29 14.79 -19.86
C ILE A 327 -3.02 15.76 -18.69
N GLN A 328 -3.24 17.07 -18.91
CA GLN A 328 -3.06 18.07 -17.84
C GLN A 328 -4.04 17.84 -16.69
N ARG A 329 -5.32 17.56 -16.97
CA ARG A 329 -6.30 17.25 -15.91
C ARG A 329 -5.92 16.01 -15.11
N ALA A 330 -5.45 14.94 -15.77
CA ALA A 330 -5.00 13.72 -15.10
C ALA A 330 -3.79 13.99 -14.19
N LYS A 331 -2.79 14.74 -14.70
CA LYS A 331 -1.64 15.18 -13.91
C LYS A 331 -2.08 16.02 -12.70
N ASP A 332 -2.92 17.03 -12.91
CA ASP A 332 -3.38 17.91 -11.85
C ASP A 332 -4.20 17.17 -10.79
N GLN A 333 -4.97 16.16 -11.20
CA GLN A 333 -5.73 15.32 -10.28
C GLN A 333 -4.81 14.51 -9.36
N LEU A 334 -3.74 13.91 -9.91
CA LEU A 334 -2.71 13.22 -9.11
C LEU A 334 -1.98 14.19 -8.18
N LEU A 335 -1.59 15.37 -8.66
CA LEU A 335 -0.89 16.36 -7.84
C LEU A 335 -1.77 16.88 -6.70
N ARG A 336 -3.06 17.15 -6.97
CA ARG A 336 -4.02 17.59 -5.95
C ARG A 336 -4.32 16.52 -4.92
N SER A 337 -4.22 15.23 -5.25
CA SER A 337 -4.40 14.17 -4.26
C SER A 337 -3.20 14.03 -3.32
N GLY A 338 -2.05 14.62 -3.65
CA GLY A 338 -0.80 14.48 -2.89
C GLY A 338 0.07 13.33 -3.38
N ALA A 339 -0.15 12.82 -4.60
CA ALA A 339 0.67 11.78 -5.19
C ALA A 339 2.11 12.26 -5.44
N ASN A 340 3.09 11.41 -5.15
CA ASN A 340 4.47 11.63 -5.58
C ASN A 340 4.65 11.25 -7.06
N LEU A 341 4.41 12.18 -7.98
CA LEU A 341 4.57 11.94 -9.41
C LEU A 341 6.05 11.87 -9.80
N LEU A 342 6.54 10.65 -10.05
CA LEU A 342 7.93 10.37 -10.45
C LEU A 342 8.26 10.89 -11.85
N GLY A 343 7.27 10.91 -12.74
CA GLY A 343 7.45 11.37 -14.11
C GLY A 343 6.37 10.87 -15.07
N VAL A 344 6.66 11.03 -16.37
CA VAL A 344 5.77 10.64 -17.47
C VAL A 344 6.51 9.66 -18.39
N ALA A 345 5.85 8.58 -18.79
CA ALA A 345 6.32 7.66 -19.82
C ALA A 345 5.52 7.87 -21.11
N LEU A 346 6.16 8.43 -22.12
CA LEU A 346 5.57 8.60 -23.45
C LEU A 346 5.64 7.28 -24.22
N ASN A 347 4.48 6.75 -24.62
CA ASN A 347 4.35 5.44 -25.25
C ASN A 347 3.75 5.55 -26.66
N GLN A 348 3.92 4.51 -27.48
CA GLN A 348 3.45 4.45 -28.86
C GLN A 348 4.04 5.58 -29.74
N VAL A 349 5.27 6.00 -29.44
CA VAL A 349 5.98 7.00 -30.25
C VAL A 349 6.33 6.40 -31.60
N ASP A 350 5.87 7.02 -32.67
CA ASP A 350 6.34 6.72 -34.02
C ASP A 350 7.65 7.46 -34.27
N LEU A 351 8.78 6.75 -34.20
CA LEU A 351 10.10 7.31 -34.47
C LEU A 351 10.48 6.99 -35.92
N PRO A 352 10.79 8.01 -36.76
CA PRO A 352 11.41 7.78 -38.04
C PRO A 352 12.69 6.96 -37.87
N ARG A 353 12.95 5.98 -38.76
CA ARG A 353 14.13 5.09 -38.68
C ARG A 353 15.46 5.85 -38.56
N GLU A 354 15.53 7.07 -39.08
CA GLU A 354 16.71 7.95 -39.06
C GLU A 354 16.86 8.75 -37.74
N ALA A 355 15.77 8.93 -36.98
CA ALA A 355 15.75 9.65 -35.69
C ALA A 355 15.95 8.72 -34.48
N ALA A 356 16.10 7.40 -34.70
CA ALA A 356 16.41 6.43 -33.67
C ALA A 356 17.85 6.62 -33.15
N PHE A 357 18.03 7.59 -32.26
CA PHE A 357 19.26 7.91 -31.51
C PHE A 357 20.59 7.63 -32.25
N PRO A 358 21.07 8.56 -33.10
CA PRO A 358 22.40 8.48 -33.74
C PRO A 358 23.56 8.30 -32.74
N TYR A 359 23.35 8.70 -31.47
CA TYR A 359 24.36 8.68 -30.42
C TYR A 359 24.82 7.27 -30.00
N TYR A 360 24.05 6.22 -30.30
CA TYR A 360 24.37 4.84 -29.87
C TYR A 360 24.83 3.90 -31.00
N GLN A 361 24.96 4.39 -32.24
CA GLN A 361 25.52 3.59 -33.36
C GLN A 361 27.06 3.72 -33.50
N GLY A 362 27.71 4.48 -32.61
CA GLY A 362 29.14 4.79 -32.68
C GLY A 362 30.05 3.93 -31.80
N SER A 363 29.98 2.60 -31.83
CA SER A 363 31.02 1.75 -31.21
C SER A 363 31.08 0.31 -31.73
N SER A 364 30.81 0.11 -33.02
CA SER A 364 31.13 -1.15 -33.72
C SER A 364 31.86 -0.87 -35.02
N ARG A 365 33.04 -0.25 -34.90
CA ARG A 365 34.13 -0.44 -35.87
C ARG A 365 35.23 -1.20 -35.14
N GLU A 366 35.32 -2.50 -35.41
CA GLU A 366 36.53 -3.26 -35.07
C GLU A 366 37.73 -2.64 -35.81
N PRO A 367 38.91 -2.56 -35.17
CA PRO A 367 40.12 -2.16 -35.86
C PRO A 367 40.53 -3.27 -36.84
N ALA A 368 40.92 -2.84 -38.04
CA ALA A 368 41.35 -3.68 -39.16
C ALA A 368 42.65 -4.42 -38.90
#